data_AF-A0A1W9VJ36-F1
#
_entry.id   AF-A0A1W9VJ36-F1
#
_cell.length_a   1.000
_cell.length_b   1.000
_cell.length_c   1.000
_cell.angle_alpha   90.00
_cell.angle_beta   90.00
_cell.angle_gamma   90.00
#
_symmetry.space_group_name_H-M   'P 1'
#
loop_
_entity.id
_entity.type
_entity.pdbx_description
1 polymer ?
#
loop_
_entity_poly.entity_id
_entity_poly.type
_entity_poly.pdbx_seq_one_letter_code
_entity_poly.pdbx_strand_id
1 'polypeptide(L)'
;MNALSNASRRLLDRWQVPPDVVLMTTALVVGLTTGIGAVIFRYLIRGVEWIGYDLLPTLTAGWGRAYVVFVPAIGGLLVGLLVYNFAREAKGHGV
;
A
#
# COMPACT_ATOMS: atom_id res chain seq x y z
N MET A 1 -19.86 22.24 44.05
CA MET A 1 -19.06 21.32 43.19
C MET A 1 -19.16 21.60 41.68
N ASN A 2 -20.07 22.47 41.19
CA ASN A 2 -20.28 22.71 39.75
C ASN A 2 -19.44 23.84 39.13
N ALA A 3 -18.81 24.71 39.94
CA ALA A 3 -18.02 25.84 39.43
C ALA A 3 -16.66 25.39 38.87
N LEU A 4 -16.04 24.38 39.50
CA LEU A 4 -14.74 23.83 39.08
C LEU A 4 -14.85 23.02 37.78
N SER A 5 -15.93 22.25 37.60
CA SER A 5 -16.16 21.50 36.35
C SER A 5 -16.39 22.41 35.14
N ASN A 6 -17.06 23.55 35.34
CA ASN A 6 -17.32 24.52 34.28
C ASN A 6 -16.06 25.30 33.86
N ALA A 7 -15.16 25.60 34.80
CA ALA A 7 -13.88 26.23 34.50
C ALA A 7 -12.96 25.28 33.71
N SER A 8 -12.91 24.00 34.09
CA SER A 8 -12.13 22.98 33.39
C SER A 8 -12.62 22.72 31.96
N ARG A 9 -13.94 22.70 31.74
CA ARG A 9 -14.53 22.55 30.39
C ARG A 9 -14.20 23.74 29.48
N ARG A 10 -14.21 24.97 30.01
CA ARG A 10 -13.83 26.18 29.26
C ARG A 10 -12.34 26.23 28.88
N LEU A 11 -11.47 25.59 29.66
CA LEU A 11 -10.05 25.45 29.33
C LEU A 11 -9.81 24.36 28.29
N LEU A 12 -10.59 23.27 28.32
CA LEU A 12 -10.59 22.22 27.30
C LEU A 12 -11.12 22.70 25.94
N ASP A 13 -12.17 23.53 25.92
CA ASP A 13 -12.72 24.12 24.68
C ASP A 13 -11.72 25.08 23.99
N ARG A 14 -10.80 25.71 24.75
CA ARG A 14 -9.72 26.53 24.15
C ARG A 14 -8.65 25.72 23.42
N TRP A 15 -8.54 24.43 23.73
CA TRP A 15 -7.64 23.48 23.07
C TRP A 15 -8.35 22.62 22.02
N GLN A 16 -9.60 22.94 21.69
CA GLN A 16 -10.37 22.26 20.65
C GLN A 16 -9.81 22.66 19.28
N VAL A 17 -8.92 21.82 18.74
CA VAL A 17 -8.31 22.02 17.42
C VAL A 17 -9.43 22.16 16.38
N PRO A 18 -9.41 23.20 15.52
CA PRO A 18 -10.44 23.37 14.51
C PRO A 18 -10.56 22.11 13.62
N PRO A 19 -11.78 21.62 13.33
CA PRO A 19 -11.99 20.43 12.51
C PRO A 19 -11.26 20.49 11.16
N ASP A 20 -11.22 21.67 10.54
CA ASP A 20 -10.54 21.89 9.26
C ASP A 20 -9.04 21.62 9.33
N VAL A 21 -8.39 21.99 10.44
CA VAL A 21 -6.96 21.74 10.65
C VAL A 21 -6.70 20.24 10.82
N VAL A 22 -7.59 19.53 11.52
CA VAL A 22 -7.48 18.06 11.66
C VAL A 22 -7.66 17.37 10.31
N LEU A 23 -8.64 17.80 9.50
CA LEU A 23 -8.86 17.26 8.16
C LEU A 23 -7.69 17.55 7.21
N MET A 24 -7.17 18.78 7.20
CA MET A 24 -6.02 19.14 6.37
C MET A 24 -4.77 18.35 6.76
N THR A 25 -4.48 18.26 8.05
CA THR A 25 -3.29 17.53 8.52
C THR A 25 -3.39 16.03 8.24
N THR A 26 -4.54 15.41 8.49
CA THR A 26 -4.77 13.99 8.15
C THR A 26 -4.73 13.74 6.65
N ALA A 27 -5.34 14.59 5.83
CA ALA A 27 -5.29 14.49 4.37
C ALA A 27 -3.84 14.59 3.85
N LEU A 28 -3.03 15.50 4.40
CA LEU A 28 -1.60 15.61 4.07
C LEU A 28 -0.84 14.33 4.44
N VAL A 29 -1.07 13.79 5.64
CA VAL A 29 -0.41 12.55 6.09
C VAL A 29 -0.80 11.37 5.21
N VAL A 30 -2.09 11.20 4.90
CA VAL A 30 -2.58 10.12 4.03
C VAL A 30 -2.01 10.29 2.62
N GLY A 31 -2.08 11.48 2.04
CA GLY A 31 -1.54 11.74 0.70
C GLY A 31 -0.04 11.45 0.59
N LEU A 32 0.75 11.90 1.56
CA LEU A 32 2.20 11.65 1.58
C LEU A 32 2.53 10.15 1.74
N THR A 33 1.85 9.47 2.67
CA THR A 33 2.07 8.04 2.91
C THR A 33 1.64 7.18 1.72
N THR A 34 0.48 7.45 1.11
CA THR A 34 0.04 6.78 -0.12
C THR A 34 0.99 7.07 -1.29
N GLY A 35 1.46 8.32 -1.42
CA GLY A 35 2.43 8.69 -2.47
C GLY A 35 3.75 7.93 -2.35
N ILE A 36 4.30 7.83 -1.13
CA ILE A 36 5.50 7.01 -0.86
C ILE A 36 5.22 5.53 -1.15
N GLY A 37 4.05 5.02 -0.72
CA GLY A 37 3.62 3.66 -1.01
C GLY A 37 3.59 3.35 -2.52
N ALA A 38 3.10 4.28 -3.33
CA ALA A 38 3.09 4.14 -4.80
C ALA A 38 4.51 4.09 -5.39
N VAL A 39 5.44 4.91 -4.89
CA VAL A 39 6.85 4.88 -5.31
C VAL A 39 7.50 3.54 -4.94
N ILE A 40 7.28 3.05 -3.72
CA ILE A 40 7.77 1.73 -3.28
C ILE A 40 7.18 0.63 -4.18
N PHE A 41 5.88 0.65 -4.42
CA PHE A 41 5.21 -0.31 -5.29
C PHE A 41 5.81 -0.35 -6.71
N ARG A 42 6.14 0.82 -7.27
CA ARG A 42 6.84 0.91 -8.55
C ARG A 42 8.21 0.22 -8.53
N TYR A 43 8.98 0.37 -7.46
CA TYR A 43 10.27 -0.32 -7.32
C TYR A 43 10.10 -1.82 -7.13
N LEU A 44 9.06 -2.26 -6.42
CA LEU A 44 8.73 -3.68 -6.28
C LEU A 44 8.42 -4.33 -7.64
N ILE A 45 7.62 -3.67 -8.49
CA ILE A 45 7.34 -4.16 -9.85
C ILE A 45 8.63 -4.35 -10.63
N ARG A 46 9.53 -3.34 -10.62
CA ARG A 46 10.83 -3.43 -11.29
C ARG A 46 11.70 -4.55 -10.75
N GLY A 47 11.65 -4.80 -9.43
CA GLY A 47 12.38 -5.90 -8.80
C GLY A 47 11.88 -7.26 -9.30
N VAL A 48 10.56 -7.47 -9.35
CA VAL A 48 9.95 -8.70 -9.86
C VAL A 48 10.27 -8.88 -11.36
N GLU A 49 10.22 -7.80 -12.14
CA GLU A 49 10.57 -7.80 -13.56
C GLU A 49 12.04 -8.22 -13.77
N TRP A 50 12.97 -7.63 -13.03
CA TRP A 50 14.39 -7.97 -13.10
C TRP A 50 14.65 -9.43 -12.74
N ILE A 51 14.05 -9.94 -11.66
CA ILE A 51 14.15 -11.36 -11.28
C ILE A 51 13.58 -12.24 -12.40
N GLY A 52 12.41 -11.88 -12.93
CA GLY A 52 11.67 -12.63 -13.93
C GLY A 52 12.36 -12.71 -15.29
N TYR A 53 12.95 -11.60 -15.75
CA TYR A 53 13.33 -11.43 -17.15
C TYR A 53 14.81 -11.14 -17.37
N ASP A 54 15.55 -10.71 -16.35
CA ASP A 54 17.01 -10.55 -16.46
C ASP A 54 17.73 -11.71 -15.76
N LEU A 55 17.32 -12.06 -14.54
CA LEU A 55 17.99 -13.11 -13.76
C LEU A 55 17.61 -14.52 -14.23
N LEU A 56 16.32 -14.86 -14.31
CA LEU A 56 15.89 -16.21 -14.68
C LEU A 56 16.41 -16.69 -16.04
N PRO A 57 16.41 -15.89 -17.12
CA PRO A 57 16.94 -16.34 -18.41
C PRO A 57 18.44 -16.60 -18.40
N THR A 58 19.22 -15.89 -17.58
CA THR A 58 20.66 -16.16 -17.42
C THR A 58 20.92 -17.51 -16.76
N LEU A 59 20.06 -17.94 -15.84
CA LEU A 59 20.15 -19.24 -15.15
C LEU A 59 19.53 -20.39 -15.97
N THR A 60 18.60 -20.07 -16.87
CA THR A 60 17.82 -21.06 -17.65
C THR A 60 18.09 -20.96 -19.16
N ALA A 61 19.34 -20.66 -19.54
CA ALA A 61 19.75 -20.40 -20.92
C ALA A 61 19.31 -21.50 -21.94
N GLY A 62 19.05 -22.73 -21.50
CA GLY A 62 18.53 -23.84 -22.32
C GLY A 62 17.02 -23.85 -22.58
N TRP A 63 16.22 -23.01 -21.93
CA TRP A 63 14.74 -23.01 -22.03
C TRP A 63 14.20 -22.16 -23.19
N GLY A 64 15.05 -21.45 -23.92
CA GLY A 64 14.63 -20.59 -25.03
C GLY A 64 13.63 -19.54 -24.56
N ARG A 65 12.50 -19.38 -25.26
CA ARG A 65 11.47 -18.36 -24.95
C ARG A 65 10.43 -18.78 -23.90
N ALA A 66 10.56 -19.96 -23.31
CA ALA A 66 9.54 -20.50 -22.40
C ALA A 66 9.33 -19.64 -21.14
N TYR A 67 10.37 -18.95 -20.67
CA TYR A 67 10.30 -18.06 -19.50
C TYR A 67 9.25 -16.95 -19.65
N VAL A 68 8.98 -16.48 -20.87
CA VAL A 68 7.97 -15.45 -21.16
C VAL A 68 6.56 -15.89 -20.73
N VAL A 69 6.30 -17.20 -20.70
CA VAL A 69 5.01 -17.76 -20.27
C VAL A 69 5.07 -18.20 -18.81
N PHE A 70 6.15 -18.87 -18.40
CA PHE A 70 6.25 -19.42 -17.04
C PHE A 70 6.37 -18.33 -15.97
N VAL A 71 7.10 -17.24 -16.24
CA VAL A 71 7.27 -16.13 -15.29
C VAL A 71 5.92 -15.51 -14.91
N PRO A 72 5.06 -15.06 -15.85
CA PRO A 72 3.76 -14.52 -15.48
C PRO A 72 2.80 -15.59 -14.95
N ALA A 73 2.90 -16.85 -15.40
CA ALA A 73 2.06 -17.93 -14.87
C ALA A 73 2.34 -18.20 -13.38
N ILE A 74 3.61 -18.29 -12.99
CA ILE A 74 4.02 -18.47 -11.60
C ILE A 74 3.67 -17.22 -10.77
N GLY A 75 3.95 -16.03 -11.29
CA GLY A 75 3.58 -14.77 -10.64
C GLY A 75 2.08 -14.68 -10.38
N GLY A 76 1.26 -15.00 -11.38
CA GLY A 76 -0.20 -15.04 -11.27
C GLY A 76 -0.69 -16.10 -10.29
N LEU A 77 -0.07 -17.28 -10.26
CA LEU A 77 -0.41 -18.35 -9.31
C LEU A 77 -0.12 -17.93 -7.86
N LEU A 78 1.05 -17.35 -7.61
CA LEU A 78 1.45 -16.89 -6.28
C LEU A 78 0.54 -15.76 -5.78
N VAL A 79 0.34 -14.73 -6.60
CA VAL A 79 -0.54 -13.61 -6.26
C VAL A 79 -1.98 -14.10 -6.12
N GLY A 80 -2.44 -14.98 -7.00
CA GLY A 80 -3.77 -15.58 -6.94
C GLY A 80 -4.02 -16.35 -5.65
N LEU A 81 -3.06 -17.18 -5.22
CA LEU A 81 -3.15 -17.91 -3.96
C LEU A 81 -3.13 -16.97 -2.75
N LEU A 82 -2.30 -15.92 -2.79
CA LEU A 82 -2.23 -14.92 -1.74
C LEU A 82 -3.55 -14.17 -1.59
N VAL A 83 -4.13 -13.68 -2.69
CA VAL A 83 -5.43 -12.98 -2.70
C VAL A 83 -6.54 -13.92 -2.25
N TYR A 84 -6.58 -15.15 -2.76
CA TYR A 84 -7.64 -16.10 -2.42
C TYR A 84 -7.67 -16.49 -0.94
N ASN A 85 -6.51 -16.62 -0.30
CA ASN A 85 -6.42 -17.06 1.10
C ASN A 85 -6.44 -15.91 2.11
N PHE A 86 -5.85 -14.75 1.78
CA PHE A 86 -5.64 -13.67 2.77
C PHE A 86 -6.44 -12.40 2.49
N ALA A 87 -6.64 -12.04 1.22
CA ALA A 87 -7.14 -10.71 0.85
C ALA A 87 -8.18 -10.79 -0.28
N ARG A 88 -9.28 -11.53 -0.04
CA ARG A 88 -10.32 -11.74 -1.06
C ARG A 88 -10.97 -10.45 -1.53
N GLU A 89 -11.01 -9.44 -0.66
CA GLU A 89 -11.52 -8.09 -0.94
C GLU A 89 -10.63 -7.31 -1.92
N ALA A 90 -9.34 -7.65 -2.02
CA ALA A 90 -8.41 -7.04 -2.97
C ALA A 90 -8.55 -7.61 -4.40
N LYS A 91 -9.55 -8.46 -4.65
CA LYS A 91 -9.80 -9.03 -5.98
C LYS A 91 -10.40 -7.97 -6.89
N GLY A 92 -9.77 -7.75 -8.04
CA GLY A 92 -10.25 -6.82 -9.06
C GLY A 92 -9.60 -5.45 -8.95
N HIS A 93 -10.30 -4.41 -9.39
CA HIS A 93 -9.71 -3.08 -9.60
C HIS A 93 -9.64 -2.28 -8.30
N GLY A 94 -10.34 -2.72 -7.25
CA GLY A 94 -10.27 -2.14 -5.91
C GLY A 94 -10.76 -0.68 -5.81
N VAL A 95 -11.49 -0.20 -6.83
CA VAL A 95 -12.07 1.14 -6.94
C VAL A 95 -13.56 1.08 -7.18
#